data_AF-A0A942UHG9-F1
#
_entry.id   AF-A0A942UHG9-F1
#
_cell.length_a   1.000
_cell.length_b   1.000
_cell.length_c   1.000
_cell.angle_alpha   90.00
_cell.angle_beta   90.00
_cell.angle_gamma   90.00
#
_symmetry.space_group_name_H-M   'P 1'
#
loop_
_entity.id
_entity.type
_entity.pdbx_description
1 polymer ?
#
loop_
_entity_poly.entity_id
_entity_poly.type
_entity_poly.pdbx_seq_one_letter_code
_entity_poly.pdbx_strand_id
1 'polypeptide(L)'
;MQWDAHCNNCWARWSLREKGITLIGPDPKSLVDSIPKEKMTGEAKKLLVNIVEDTHSWMPPAIAWGQRYIVTTACRMLYTIKTGEVTSIAHCLDWAAKNLDSRWLSLLKQVKEDRKLGFNENTKPRPGSLQKTYSFVKYVQSIGLKK
;
A
#
# COMPACT_ATOMS: atom_id res chain seq x y z
N MET A 1 -17.46 -6.72 25.66
CA MET A 1 -16.84 -7.31 24.45
C MET A 1 -16.48 -6.18 23.52
N GLN A 2 -15.19 -5.97 23.24
CA GLN A 2 -14.72 -4.90 22.35
C GLN A 2 -14.34 -5.54 21.02
N TRP A 3 -14.99 -5.11 19.93
CA TRP A 3 -14.68 -5.61 18.60
C TRP A 3 -13.40 -4.95 18.09
N ASP A 4 -12.47 -5.76 17.59
CA ASP A 4 -11.28 -5.26 16.90
C ASP A 4 -11.67 -4.64 15.56
N ALA A 5 -11.38 -3.35 15.40
CA ALA A 5 -11.67 -2.59 14.18
C ALA A 5 -10.58 -2.71 13.12
N HIS A 6 -9.47 -3.42 13.38
CA HIS A 6 -8.32 -3.54 12.47
C HIS A 6 -8.74 -3.88 11.03
N CYS A 7 -9.67 -4.83 10.87
CA CYS A 7 -10.16 -5.27 9.56
C CYS A 7 -11.45 -4.56 9.09
N ASN A 8 -12.05 -3.70 9.90
CA ASN A 8 -13.27 -2.94 9.54
C ASN A 8 -12.92 -1.55 8.99
N ASN A 9 -12.18 -1.53 7.89
CA ASN A 9 -11.69 -0.32 7.23
C ASN A 9 -12.26 -0.19 5.80
N CYS A 10 -12.04 0.97 5.17
CA CYS A 10 -12.63 1.27 3.86
C CYS A 10 -12.12 0.33 2.75
N TRP A 11 -10.83 -0.03 2.74
CA TRP A 11 -10.27 -0.90 1.70
C TRP A 11 -10.73 -2.35 1.82
N ALA A 12 -10.90 -2.89 3.04
CA ALA A 12 -11.45 -4.22 3.25
C ALA A 12 -12.91 -4.29 2.79
N ARG A 13 -13.72 -3.30 3.17
CA ARG A 13 -15.13 -3.19 2.76
C ARG A 13 -15.28 -3.01 1.26
N TRP A 14 -14.47 -2.14 0.64
CA TRP A 14 -14.47 -1.93 -0.81
C TRP A 14 -14.08 -3.21 -1.55
N SER A 15 -13.03 -3.90 -1.08
CA SER A 15 -12.56 -5.15 -1.71
C SER A 15 -13.61 -6.25 -1.62
N LEU A 16 -14.24 -6.40 -0.45
CA LEU A 16 -15.35 -7.34 -0.26
C LEU A 16 -16.52 -7.03 -1.20
N ARG A 17 -16.93 -5.75 -1.27
CA ARG A 17 -18.08 -5.32 -2.08
C ARG A 17 -17.84 -5.44 -3.59
N GLU A 18 -16.70 -4.97 -4.07
CA GLU A 18 -16.45 -4.82 -5.51
C GLU A 18 -15.73 -6.01 -6.15
N LYS A 19 -14.97 -6.77 -5.35
CA LYS A 19 -14.10 -7.85 -5.84
C LYS A 19 -14.30 -9.17 -5.08
N GLY A 20 -15.24 -9.23 -4.13
CA GLY A 20 -15.58 -10.44 -3.40
C GLY A 20 -16.21 -11.49 -4.32
N ILE A 21 -15.94 -12.76 -4.03
CA ILE A 21 -16.57 -13.91 -4.68
C ILE A 21 -17.44 -14.60 -3.63
N THR A 22 -18.76 -14.65 -3.87
CA THR A 22 -19.70 -15.34 -2.97
C THR A 22 -19.54 -16.85 -3.13
N LEU A 23 -19.08 -17.53 -2.08
CA LEU A 23 -19.07 -18.99 -2.03
C LEU A 23 -20.42 -19.53 -1.53
N ILE A 24 -20.95 -18.91 -0.48
CA ILE A 24 -22.25 -19.23 0.14
C ILE A 24 -22.84 -17.92 0.69
N GLY A 25 -24.17 -17.77 0.62
CA GLY A 25 -24.89 -16.62 1.18
C GLY A 25 -25.20 -15.52 0.16
N PRO A 26 -25.60 -14.32 0.62
CA PRO A 26 -26.02 -13.24 -0.26
C PRO A 26 -24.83 -12.53 -0.94
N ASP A 27 -25.13 -11.76 -1.98
CA ASP A 27 -24.16 -10.89 -2.67
C ASP A 27 -23.57 -9.84 -1.69
N PRO A 28 -22.24 -9.65 -1.59
CA PRO A 28 -21.63 -8.58 -0.82
C PRO A 28 -22.22 -7.20 -1.05
N LYS A 29 -22.71 -6.90 -2.26
CA LYS A 29 -23.35 -5.61 -2.59
C LYS A 29 -24.68 -5.38 -1.88
N SER A 30 -25.35 -6.43 -1.42
CA SER A 30 -26.56 -6.33 -0.59
C SER A 30 -26.24 -6.19 0.91
N LEU A 31 -24.98 -6.42 1.31
CA LEU A 31 -24.54 -6.35 2.71
C LEU A 31 -23.69 -5.12 3.02
N VAL A 32 -22.96 -4.62 2.03
CA VAL A 32 -21.98 -3.56 2.18
C VAL A 32 -22.35 -2.38 1.31
N ASP A 33 -22.60 -1.24 1.94
CA ASP A 33 -22.84 0.03 1.24
C ASP A 33 -21.66 0.39 0.34
N SER A 34 -21.98 1.05 -0.78
CA SER A 34 -20.97 1.63 -1.65
C SER A 34 -20.13 2.64 -0.88
N ILE A 35 -18.82 2.62 -1.12
CA ILE A 35 -17.89 3.55 -0.49
C ILE A 35 -17.57 4.66 -1.48
N PRO A 36 -17.86 5.94 -1.14
CA PRO A 36 -17.52 7.05 -2.01
C PRO A 36 -16.03 7.08 -2.32
N LYS A 37 -15.69 7.42 -3.57
CA LYS A 37 -14.31 7.55 -4.03
C LYS A 37 -13.53 8.55 -3.17
N GLU A 38 -14.17 9.63 -2.76
CA GLU A 38 -13.60 10.69 -1.91
C GLU A 38 -13.19 10.13 -0.55
N LYS A 39 -13.99 9.22 0.02
CA LYS A 39 -13.67 8.53 1.27
C LYS A 39 -12.45 7.61 1.08
N MET A 40 -12.42 6.82 0.01
CA MET A 40 -11.27 5.96 -0.31
C MET A 40 -9.98 6.76 -0.48
N THR A 41 -10.02 7.83 -1.29
CA THR A 41 -8.85 8.68 -1.52
C THR A 41 -8.43 9.43 -0.26
N GLY A 42 -9.36 9.91 0.55
CA GLY A 42 -9.08 10.61 1.81
C GLY A 42 -8.35 9.73 2.83
N GLU A 43 -8.81 8.51 3.04
CA GLU A 43 -8.14 7.54 3.93
C GLU A 43 -6.75 7.16 3.41
N ALA A 44 -6.61 6.95 2.09
CA ALA A 44 -5.31 6.67 1.49
C ALA A 44 -4.31 7.84 1.63
N LYS A 45 -4.79 9.09 1.49
CA LYS A 45 -3.98 10.29 1.76
C LYS A 45 -3.50 10.34 3.21
N LYS A 46 -4.40 10.10 4.18
CA LYS A 46 -4.04 10.10 5.61
C LYS A 46 -2.91 9.11 5.91
N LEU A 47 -3.03 7.86 5.44
CA LEU A 47 -1.99 6.85 5.65
C LEU A 47 -0.67 7.22 4.96
N LEU A 48 -0.74 7.81 3.76
CA LEU A 48 0.45 8.19 3.00
C LEU A 48 1.28 9.30 3.70
N VAL A 49 0.67 10.16 4.52
CA VAL A 49 1.37 11.25 5.22
C VAL A 49 2.44 10.69 6.17
N ASN A 50 2.08 9.71 7.01
CA ASN A 50 2.94 9.20 8.08
C ASN A 50 3.50 7.80 7.81
N ILE A 51 3.33 7.24 6.60
CA ILE A 51 3.68 5.86 6.25
C ILE A 51 5.05 5.36 6.76
N VAL A 52 6.09 6.19 6.75
CA VAL A 52 7.43 5.82 7.24
C VAL A 52 7.46 5.73 8.77
N GLU A 53 6.94 6.75 9.45
CA GLU A 53 6.87 6.81 10.91
C GLU A 53 5.97 5.69 11.45
N ASP A 54 4.78 5.56 10.88
CA ASP A 54 3.82 4.51 11.22
C ASP A 54 4.44 3.13 11.06
N THR A 55 5.18 2.88 9.96
CA THR A 55 5.87 1.59 9.77
C THR A 55 6.96 1.39 10.81
N HIS A 56 7.76 2.41 11.12
CA HIS A 56 8.85 2.28 12.08
C HIS A 56 8.40 2.16 13.53
N SER A 57 7.15 2.49 13.86
CA SER A 57 6.59 2.24 15.18
C SER A 57 6.50 0.75 15.56
N TRP A 58 6.44 -0.14 14.56
CA TRP A 58 6.32 -1.59 14.77
C TRP A 58 7.31 -2.44 13.96
N MET A 59 8.01 -1.87 12.98
CA MET A 59 8.99 -2.57 12.14
C MET A 59 10.36 -1.86 12.16
N PRO A 60 11.38 -2.48 12.78
CA PRO A 60 12.72 -1.91 12.81
C PRO A 60 13.27 -1.63 11.40
N PRO A 61 13.91 -0.45 11.17
CA PRO A 61 14.50 -0.12 9.87
C PRO A 61 15.62 -1.10 9.47
N ALA A 62 16.22 -1.80 10.44
CA ALA A 62 17.26 -2.80 10.21
C ALA A 62 16.77 -4.07 9.49
N ILE A 63 15.46 -4.23 9.29
CA ILE A 63 14.86 -5.40 8.64
C ILE A 63 14.42 -5.04 7.21
N ALA A 64 14.95 -5.74 6.20
CA ALA A 64 14.69 -5.50 4.78
C ALA A 64 13.21 -5.59 4.41
N TRP A 65 12.44 -6.38 5.17
CA TRP A 65 10.99 -6.48 4.98
C TRP A 65 10.29 -5.13 5.20
N GLY A 66 10.67 -4.34 6.22
CA GLY A 66 10.08 -3.03 6.47
C GLY A 66 10.29 -2.06 5.32
N GLN A 67 11.49 -2.05 4.74
CA GLN A 67 11.79 -1.27 3.55
C GLN A 67 10.88 -1.63 2.37
N ARG A 68 10.73 -2.93 2.06
CA ARG A 68 9.85 -3.42 0.98
C ARG A 68 8.37 -3.11 1.24
N TYR A 69 7.96 -3.21 2.50
CA TYR A 69 6.62 -2.87 2.96
C TYR A 69 6.30 -1.39 2.70
N ILE A 70 7.19 -0.47 3.08
CA ILE A 70 7.00 0.98 2.86
C ILE A 70 6.80 1.28 1.37
N VAL A 71 7.68 0.76 0.49
CA VAL A 71 7.56 0.99 -0.96
C VAL A 71 6.24 0.44 -1.51
N THR A 72 5.89 -0.78 -1.10
CA THR A 72 4.64 -1.43 -1.53
C THR A 72 3.42 -0.64 -1.10
N THR A 73 3.36 -0.24 0.17
CA THR A 73 2.23 0.49 0.74
C THR A 73 2.12 1.89 0.13
N ALA A 74 3.25 2.58 -0.12
CA ALA A 74 3.24 3.86 -0.84
C ALA A 74 2.66 3.73 -2.25
N CYS A 75 3.01 2.68 -3.00
CA CYS A 75 2.44 2.41 -4.33
C CYS A 75 0.93 2.15 -4.26
N ARG A 76 0.48 1.37 -3.26
CA ARG A 76 -0.95 1.10 -3.05
C ARG A 76 -1.73 2.35 -2.71
N MET A 77 -1.22 3.18 -1.79
CA MET A 77 -1.89 4.43 -1.43
C MET A 77 -1.96 5.37 -2.62
N LEU A 78 -0.87 5.51 -3.38
CA LEU A 78 -0.89 6.33 -4.59
C LEU A 78 -1.89 5.83 -5.62
N TYR A 79 -1.96 4.51 -5.86
CA TYR A 79 -2.94 3.92 -6.75
C TYR A 79 -4.36 4.29 -6.31
N THR A 80 -4.70 4.05 -5.04
CA THR A 80 -6.03 4.36 -4.50
C THR A 80 -6.33 5.86 -4.56
N ILE A 81 -5.35 6.73 -4.31
CA ILE A 81 -5.51 8.18 -4.46
C ILE A 81 -5.86 8.56 -5.91
N LYS A 82 -5.27 7.92 -6.90
CA LYS A 82 -5.51 8.24 -8.32
C LYS A 82 -6.79 7.62 -8.87
N THR A 83 -7.13 6.40 -8.45
CA THR A 83 -8.23 5.64 -9.06
C THR A 83 -9.51 5.65 -8.23
N GLY A 84 -9.38 5.72 -6.90
CA GLY A 84 -10.48 5.44 -5.97
C GLY A 84 -10.65 3.95 -5.66
N GLU A 85 -9.73 3.10 -6.12
CA GLU A 85 -9.86 1.64 -6.08
C GLU A 85 -8.71 0.98 -5.31
N VAL A 86 -8.88 -0.31 -4.99
CA VAL A 86 -7.84 -1.16 -4.41
C VAL A 86 -7.49 -2.27 -5.41
N THR A 87 -6.21 -2.60 -5.52
CA THR A 87 -5.75 -3.74 -6.32
C THR A 87 -4.62 -4.48 -5.59
N SER A 88 -4.15 -5.57 -6.19
CA SER A 88 -3.09 -6.39 -5.63
C SER A 88 -1.75 -5.65 -5.57
N ILE A 89 -0.88 -6.06 -4.66
CA ILE A 89 0.48 -5.51 -4.53
C ILE A 89 1.24 -5.59 -5.87
N ALA A 90 1.13 -6.71 -6.58
CA ALA A 90 1.81 -6.90 -7.86
C ALA A 90 1.35 -5.84 -8.87
N HIS A 91 0.03 -5.65 -8.97
CA HIS A 91 -0.55 -4.69 -9.89
C HIS A 91 -0.17 -3.25 -9.52
N CYS A 92 -0.17 -2.88 -8.22
CA CYS A 92 0.26 -1.54 -7.81
C CYS A 92 1.72 -1.25 -8.16
N LEU A 93 2.62 -2.23 -7.98
CA LEU A 93 4.04 -2.08 -8.33
C LEU A 93 4.21 -1.95 -9.85
N ASP A 94 3.47 -2.72 -10.64
CA ASP A 94 3.51 -2.64 -12.11
C ASP A 94 2.91 -1.33 -12.63
N TRP A 95 1.81 -0.89 -12.04
CA TRP A 95 1.21 0.41 -12.32
C TRP A 95 2.18 1.54 -11.99
N ALA A 96 2.83 1.49 -10.82
CA ALA A 96 3.81 2.49 -10.42
C ALA A 96 5.03 2.51 -11.37
N ALA A 97 5.52 1.33 -11.76
CA ALA A 97 6.63 1.23 -12.70
C ALA A 97 6.30 1.83 -14.09
N LYS A 98 5.03 1.76 -14.51
CA LYS A 98 4.58 2.32 -15.79
C LYS A 98 4.27 3.82 -15.75
N ASN A 99 3.85 4.35 -14.59
CA ASN A 99 3.28 5.71 -14.49
C ASN A 99 4.16 6.70 -13.74
N LEU A 100 5.18 6.24 -13.02
CA LEU A 100 6.08 7.10 -12.25
C LEU A 100 7.40 7.36 -13.00
N ASP A 101 8.15 8.34 -12.50
CA ASP A 101 9.48 8.67 -13.03
C ASP A 101 10.37 7.43 -13.11
N SER A 102 11.02 7.24 -14.27
CA SER A 102 11.82 6.06 -14.59
C SER A 102 12.98 5.83 -13.62
N ARG A 103 13.42 6.87 -12.89
CA ARG A 103 14.45 6.76 -11.84
C ARG A 103 14.07 5.76 -10.74
N TRP A 104 12.78 5.50 -10.55
CA TRP A 104 12.27 4.58 -9.53
C TRP A 104 12.15 3.13 -10.00
N LEU A 105 12.30 2.85 -11.30
CA LEU A 105 12.13 1.51 -11.87
C LEU A 105 12.99 0.45 -11.18
N SER A 106 14.24 0.78 -10.87
CA SER A 106 15.15 -0.15 -10.19
C SER A 106 14.69 -0.51 -8.78
N LEU A 107 14.14 0.46 -8.02
CA LEU A 107 13.58 0.22 -6.69
C LEU A 107 12.31 -0.65 -6.78
N LEU A 108 11.41 -0.30 -7.69
CA LEU A 108 10.14 -1.01 -7.86
C LEU A 108 10.33 -2.45 -8.32
N LYS A 109 11.25 -2.69 -9.27
CA LYS A 109 11.64 -4.04 -9.72
C LYS A 109 12.23 -4.85 -8.57
N GLN A 110 13.20 -4.29 -7.84
CA GLN A 110 13.79 -4.95 -6.68
C GLN A 110 12.74 -5.33 -5.64
N VAL A 111 11.87 -4.40 -5.25
CA VAL A 111 10.81 -4.69 -4.26
C VAL A 111 9.85 -5.76 -4.78
N LYS A 112 9.48 -5.73 -6.06
CA LYS A 112 8.61 -6.75 -6.69
C LYS A 112 9.25 -8.14 -6.66
N GLU A 113 10.51 -8.24 -7.07
CA GLU A 113 11.26 -9.50 -7.11
C GLU A 113 11.50 -10.07 -5.72
N ASP A 114 11.85 -9.20 -4.76
CA ASP A 114 12.15 -9.61 -3.39
C ASP A 114 10.89 -10.08 -2.64
N ARG A 115 9.67 -9.90 -3.16
CA ARG A 115 8.43 -10.42 -2.53
C ARG A 115 8.50 -11.92 -2.23
N LYS A 116 9.20 -12.70 -3.06
CA LYS A 116 9.37 -14.15 -2.89
C LYS A 116 10.22 -14.54 -1.67
N LEU A 117 10.99 -13.59 -1.11
CA LEU A 117 11.88 -13.86 0.02
C LEU A 117 11.14 -13.92 1.37
N GLY A 118 9.87 -13.48 1.42
CA GLY A 118 9.10 -13.47 2.66
C GLY A 118 9.67 -12.54 3.74
N PHE A 119 9.21 -12.74 4.97
CA PHE A 119 9.73 -12.09 6.17
C PHE A 119 10.92 -12.90 6.74
N ASN A 120 12.00 -12.21 7.04
CA ASN A 120 13.16 -12.75 7.74
C ASN A 120 13.81 -11.61 8.53
N GLU A 121 13.80 -11.72 9.86
CA GLU A 121 14.29 -10.70 10.79
C GLU A 121 15.79 -10.44 10.67
N ASN A 122 16.56 -11.43 10.20
CA ASN A 122 18.02 -11.33 10.06
C ASN A 122 18.44 -10.70 8.72
N THR A 123 17.50 -10.51 7.78
CA THR A 123 17.81 -9.94 6.47
C THR A 123 17.85 -8.42 6.56
N LYS A 124 19.05 -7.86 6.43
CA LYS A 124 19.26 -6.41 6.41
C LYS A 124 18.89 -5.78 5.06
N PRO A 125 18.37 -4.53 5.02
CA PRO A 125 18.19 -3.81 3.79
C PRO A 125 19.51 -3.71 3.01
N ARG A 126 19.43 -3.74 1.67
CA ARG A 126 20.59 -3.50 0.80
C ARG A 126 21.19 -2.12 1.12
N PRO A 127 22.53 -1.94 1.02
CA PRO A 127 23.15 -0.63 1.24
C PRO A 127 22.45 0.48 0.44
N GLY A 128 22.06 1.56 1.11
CA GLY A 128 21.37 2.71 0.51
C GLY A 128 19.87 2.51 0.18
N SER A 129 19.30 1.31 0.36
CA SER A 129 17.89 1.07 -0.03
C SER A 129 16.88 1.80 0.85
N LEU A 130 17.20 2.01 2.13
CA LEU A 130 16.38 2.81 3.05
C LEU A 130 16.32 4.28 2.60
N GLN A 131 17.47 4.89 2.33
CA GLN A 131 17.55 6.28 1.85
C GLN A 131 16.77 6.43 0.53
N LYS A 132 16.96 5.49 -0.40
CA LYS A 132 16.21 5.46 -1.67
C LYS A 132 14.71 5.31 -1.45
N THR A 133 14.30 4.52 -0.46
CA THR A 133 12.89 4.34 -0.07
C THR A 133 12.30 5.62 0.50
N TYR A 134 13.03 6.34 1.36
CA TYR A 134 12.56 7.62 1.89
C TYR A 134 12.46 8.69 0.80
N SER A 135 13.42 8.74 -0.12
CA SER A 135 13.32 9.61 -1.30
C SER A 135 12.14 9.24 -2.19
N PHE A 136 11.83 7.95 -2.34
CA PHE A 136 10.66 7.48 -3.09
C PHE A 136 9.35 7.90 -2.41
N VAL A 137 9.25 7.73 -1.08
CA VAL A 137 8.07 8.17 -0.32
C VAL A 137 7.85 9.67 -0.47
N LYS A 138 8.90 10.49 -0.33
CA LYS A 138 8.79 11.95 -0.53
C LYS A 138 8.29 12.29 -1.93
N TYR A 139 8.77 11.58 -2.95
CA TYR A 139 8.27 11.74 -4.32
C TYR A 139 6.79 11.36 -4.44
N VAL A 140 6.38 10.19 -3.93
CA VAL A 140 4.99 9.74 -3.94
C VAL A 140 4.07 10.72 -3.21
N GLN A 141 4.48 11.20 -2.04
CA GLN A 141 3.77 12.24 -1.29
C GLN A 141 3.61 13.52 -2.13
N SER A 142 4.68 13.96 -2.81
CA SER A 142 4.64 15.17 -3.64
C SER A 142 3.64 15.11 -4.81
N ILE A 143 3.27 13.91 -5.29
CA ILE A 143 2.32 13.74 -6.40
C ILE A 143 0.94 13.21 -5.97
N GLY A 144 0.87 12.61 -4.78
CA GLY A 144 -0.36 12.06 -4.19
C GLY A 144 -1.09 13.01 -3.25
N LEU A 145 -0.35 13.93 -2.59
CA LEU A 145 -0.91 14.86 -1.61
C LEU A 145 -1.12 16.29 -2.16
N LYS A 146 -0.82 16.52 -3.45
CA LYS A 146 -1.19 17.78 -4.11
C LYS A 146 -2.71 18.01 -4.00
N LYS A 147 -3.08 19.26 -3.72
CA LYS A 147 -4.46 19.73 -3.74
C LYS A 147 -5.01 19.69 -5.16
#